data_AF-A0A2G3K587-F1
#
_entry.id   AF-A0A2G3K587-F1
#
_cell.length_a   1.000
_cell.length_b   1.000
_cell.length_c   1.000
_cell.angle_alpha   90.00
_cell.angle_beta   90.00
_cell.angle_gamma   90.00
#
_symmetry.space_group_name_H-M   'P 1'
#
loop_
_entity.id
_entity.type
_entity.pdbx_description
1 polymer ?
#
loop_
_entity_poly.entity_id
_entity_poly.type
_entity_poly.pdbx_seq_one_letter_code
_entity_poly.pdbx_strand_id
1 'polypeptide(L)'
;MLEKNIVSIIAAVLTPIVAFAAPAAYLEKSNIIGADNQVHIYRVPTKDVSGKVGYYDVAVTLSVTDSGMINTTSSTIVATASPTFFGNGFVPGNYKDAGGSYSCSASVAILNAGRMQTALSCYSGGGQMSATWVSGVIAGHPFELDLRNAGIDKIPGYENFSWGKIGTYNSSTWFGCMNNSEIVSAVQAGNSIQMSGYDFGNLQKCGVTLIKQ
;
A
#
# COMPACT_ATOMS: atom_id res chain seq x y z
N MET A 1 25.18 24.50 -18.73
CA MET A 1 24.29 25.45 -18.02
C MET A 1 22.84 24.93 -18.06
N LEU A 2 22.64 23.66 -17.65
CA LEU A 2 21.41 22.90 -17.97
C LEU A 2 20.87 22.05 -16.80
N GLU A 3 21.17 22.43 -15.55
CA GLU A 3 20.77 21.65 -14.36
C GLU A 3 19.81 22.40 -13.41
N LYS A 4 19.44 23.65 -13.71
CA LYS A 4 18.66 24.49 -12.78
C LYS A 4 17.16 24.65 -13.10
N ASN A 5 16.67 24.15 -14.23
CA ASN A 5 15.32 24.50 -14.69
C ASN A 5 14.22 23.45 -14.41
N ILE A 6 14.56 22.22 -14.01
CA ILE A 6 13.55 21.18 -13.74
C ILE A 6 13.00 21.30 -12.30
N VAL A 7 13.80 21.84 -11.36
CA VAL A 7 13.41 21.97 -9.95
C VAL A 7 12.44 23.13 -9.71
N SER A 8 12.46 24.18 -10.55
CA SER A 8 11.65 25.39 -10.34
C SER A 8 10.18 25.28 -10.78
N ILE A 9 9.80 24.30 -11.61
CA ILE A 9 8.44 24.22 -12.16
C ILE A 9 7.47 23.54 -11.18
N ILE A 10 7.98 22.68 -10.28
CA ILE A 10 7.13 21.96 -9.31
C ILE A 10 6.74 22.83 -8.10
N ALA A 11 7.48 23.92 -7.83
CA ALA A 11 7.26 24.77 -6.65
C ALA A 11 6.13 25.81 -6.81
N ALA A 12 5.62 26.06 -8.02
CA ALA A 12 4.82 27.27 -8.30
C ALA A 12 3.29 27.10 -8.24
N VAL A 13 2.75 25.89 -8.05
CA VAL A 13 1.30 25.61 -8.31
C VAL A 13 0.50 25.26 -7.04
N LEU A 14 1.06 25.42 -5.84
CA LEU A 14 0.41 25.03 -4.58
C LEU A 14 -0.28 26.16 -3.79
N THR A 15 -0.57 27.32 -4.39
CA THR A 15 -1.25 28.41 -3.65
C THR A 15 -2.71 28.59 -4.04
N PRO A 16 -3.67 28.32 -3.14
CA PRO A 16 -4.84 29.17 -2.99
C PRO A 16 -4.46 30.41 -2.17
N ILE A 17 -5.03 31.55 -2.54
CA ILE A 17 -4.88 32.85 -1.88
C ILE A 17 -5.52 32.78 -0.49
N VAL A 18 -4.71 32.43 0.51
CA VAL A 18 -4.72 32.97 1.87
C VAL A 18 -3.29 32.77 2.35
N ALA A 19 -2.69 33.74 3.05
CA ALA A 19 -1.34 33.63 3.60
C ALA A 19 -1.28 32.57 4.73
N PHE A 20 -1.36 31.30 4.34
CA PHE A 20 -0.97 30.13 5.11
C PHE A 20 0.23 29.54 4.38
N ALA A 21 1.30 29.25 5.11
CA ALA A 21 2.48 28.61 4.55
C ALA A 21 2.06 27.41 3.69
N ALA A 22 2.43 27.41 2.40
CA ALA A 22 2.07 26.35 1.47
C ALA A 22 2.50 24.99 2.06
N PRO A 23 1.65 23.95 2.02
CA PRO A 23 2.00 22.64 2.55
C PRO A 23 3.32 22.16 1.93
N ALA A 24 4.29 21.82 2.77
CA ALA A 24 5.55 21.27 2.28
C ALA A 24 5.28 19.87 1.70
N ALA A 25 5.53 19.69 0.41
CA ALA A 25 5.44 18.41 -0.30
C ALA A 25 6.83 17.75 -0.36
N TYR A 26 6.91 16.47 0.02
CA TYR A 26 8.18 15.73 0.16
C TYR A 26 8.31 14.63 -0.90
N LEU A 27 8.66 15.01 -2.14
CA LEU A 27 8.74 14.08 -3.27
C LEU A 27 9.79 12.99 -3.08
N GLU A 28 10.85 13.25 -2.32
CA GLU A 28 11.91 12.28 -2.01
C GLU A 28 11.43 11.11 -1.14
N LYS A 29 10.22 11.23 -0.57
CA LYS A 29 9.55 10.18 0.23
C LYS A 29 8.35 9.57 -0.48
N SER A 30 8.20 9.84 -1.77
CA SER A 30 7.12 9.34 -2.62
C SER A 30 7.61 8.23 -3.55
N ASN A 31 6.68 7.44 -4.09
CA ASN A 31 7.01 6.47 -5.14
C ASN A 31 6.73 7.09 -6.51
N ILE A 32 7.71 7.09 -7.40
CA ILE A 32 7.63 7.72 -8.72
C ILE A 32 7.70 6.63 -9.80
N ILE A 33 6.69 6.57 -10.66
CA ILE A 33 6.63 5.71 -11.83
C ILE A 33 6.45 6.58 -13.07
N GLY A 34 7.44 6.58 -13.95
CA GLY A 34 7.32 7.18 -15.28
C GLY A 34 6.88 6.13 -16.31
N ALA A 35 5.88 6.46 -17.13
CA ALA A 35 5.44 5.66 -18.26
C ALA A 35 4.96 6.57 -19.40
N ASP A 36 5.51 6.39 -20.60
CA ASP A 36 5.24 7.23 -21.78
C ASP A 36 5.39 8.73 -21.49
N ASN A 37 4.32 9.50 -21.71
CA ASN A 37 4.26 10.93 -21.44
C ASN A 37 3.69 11.25 -20.05
N GLN A 38 3.61 10.26 -19.17
CA GLN A 38 3.07 10.40 -17.82
C GLN A 38 4.09 10.07 -16.74
N VAL A 39 4.04 10.83 -15.65
CA VAL A 39 4.74 10.53 -14.41
C VAL A 39 3.70 10.46 -13.30
N HIS A 40 3.56 9.28 -12.72
CA HIS A 40 2.71 9.04 -11.57
C HIS A 40 3.56 9.05 -10.30
N ILE A 41 3.17 9.86 -9.33
CA ILE A 41 3.85 10.01 -8.05
C ILE A 41 2.86 9.67 -6.95
N TYR A 42 3.08 8.56 -6.27
CA TYR A 42 2.17 8.05 -5.26
C TYR A 42 2.65 8.41 -3.85
N ARG A 43 1.69 8.70 -2.96
CA ARG A 43 1.93 8.96 -1.54
C ARG A 43 2.89 10.12 -1.31
N VAL A 44 2.73 11.23 -2.02
CA VAL A 44 3.47 12.47 -1.73
C VAL A 44 3.04 12.97 -0.35
N PRO A 45 3.92 12.95 0.67
CA PRO A 45 3.59 13.48 1.97
C PRO A 45 3.46 14.98 1.88
N THR A 46 2.38 15.52 2.41
CA THR A 46 2.16 16.97 2.56
C THR A 46 1.98 17.28 4.04
N LYS A 47 2.69 18.27 4.56
CA LYS A 47 2.47 18.75 5.94
C LYS A 47 1.59 19.98 5.94
N ASP A 48 0.53 19.98 6.73
CA ASP A 48 -0.23 21.18 7.00
C ASP A 48 0.51 22.11 7.99
N VAL A 49 -0.06 23.30 8.22
CA VAL A 49 0.49 24.31 9.14
C VAL A 49 0.58 23.85 10.60
N SER A 50 -0.12 22.78 10.96
CA SER A 50 -0.08 22.14 12.28
C SER A 50 0.89 20.95 12.33
N GLY A 51 1.62 20.69 11.25
CA GLY A 51 2.57 19.59 11.14
C GLY A 51 1.92 18.21 10.89
N LYS A 52 0.60 18.15 10.69
CA LYS A 52 -0.10 16.90 10.35
C LYS A 52 0.26 16.49 8.93
N VAL A 53 0.57 15.21 8.76
CA VAL A 53 0.93 14.64 7.46
C VAL A 53 -0.32 14.10 6.77
N GLY A 54 -0.59 14.59 5.57
CA GLY A 54 -1.49 13.99 4.58
C GLY A 54 -0.70 13.39 3.42
N TYR A 55 -1.37 12.65 2.55
CA TYR A 55 -0.77 12.04 1.37
C TYR A 55 -1.58 12.37 0.13
N TYR A 56 -0.91 12.70 -0.98
CA TYR A 56 -1.52 12.95 -2.28
C TYR A 56 -0.88 12.05 -3.34
N ASP A 57 -1.70 11.56 -4.28
CA ASP A 57 -1.23 10.95 -5.51
C ASP A 57 -1.28 12.01 -6.61
N VAL A 58 -0.17 12.17 -7.32
CA VAL A 58 0.04 13.20 -8.33
C VAL A 58 0.28 12.53 -9.67
N ALA A 59 -0.53 12.88 -10.67
CA ALA A 59 -0.29 12.50 -12.05
C ALA A 59 0.16 13.75 -12.84
N VAL A 60 1.34 13.65 -13.44
CA VAL A 60 1.89 14.66 -14.34
C VAL A 60 1.78 14.12 -15.77
N THR A 61 1.07 14.80 -16.65
CA THR A 61 1.06 14.50 -18.08
C THR A 61 1.88 15.57 -18.80
N LEU A 62 2.96 15.15 -19.44
CA LEU A 62 3.85 16.00 -20.20
C LEU A 62 3.40 16.03 -21.66
N SER A 63 3.18 17.22 -22.18
CA SER A 63 2.91 17.45 -23.60
C SER A 63 4.19 17.93 -24.29
N VAL A 64 4.40 17.54 -25.54
CA VAL A 64 5.59 17.90 -26.31
C VAL A 64 5.17 18.76 -27.51
N THR A 65 5.91 19.82 -27.82
CA THR A 65 5.72 20.63 -29.03
C THR A 65 6.21 19.88 -30.27
N ASP A 66 5.82 20.35 -31.46
CA ASP A 66 6.32 19.82 -32.74
C ASP A 66 7.85 19.93 -32.89
N SER A 67 8.48 20.79 -32.09
CA SER A 67 9.94 20.95 -31.99
C SER A 67 10.61 20.04 -30.95
N GLY A 68 9.87 19.12 -30.32
CA GLY A 68 10.42 18.17 -29.34
C GLY A 68 10.65 18.76 -27.95
N MET A 69 10.14 19.96 -27.65
CA MET A 69 10.26 20.60 -26.33
C MET A 69 9.05 20.32 -25.45
N ILE A 70 9.23 20.27 -24.12
CA ILE A 70 8.10 20.17 -23.20
C ILE A 70 7.25 21.43 -23.31
N ASN A 71 5.99 21.26 -23.68
CA ASN A 71 4.99 22.30 -23.71
C ASN A 71 4.38 22.45 -22.31
N THR A 72 4.92 23.37 -21.53
CA THR A 72 4.49 23.61 -20.13
C THR A 72 3.05 24.12 -20.03
N THR A 73 2.52 24.77 -21.07
CA THR A 73 1.14 25.29 -21.12
C THR A 73 0.08 24.21 -21.37
N SER A 74 0.45 23.10 -22.01
CA SER A 74 -0.46 21.97 -22.30
C SER A 74 -0.15 20.72 -21.48
N SER A 75 0.90 20.77 -20.66
CA SER A 75 1.16 19.75 -19.64
C SER A 75 0.22 19.96 -18.46
N THR A 76 -0.25 18.88 -17.86
CA THR A 76 -1.22 18.95 -16.76
C THR A 76 -0.66 18.27 -15.52
N ILE A 77 -1.06 18.79 -14.35
CA ILE A 77 -0.76 18.21 -13.05
C ILE A 77 -2.08 18.05 -12.34
N VAL A 78 -2.41 16.81 -11.98
CA VAL A 78 -3.60 16.48 -11.21
C VAL A 78 -3.14 15.88 -9.88
N ALA A 79 -3.48 16.54 -8.78
CA ALA A 79 -3.24 16.03 -7.44
C ALA A 79 -4.58 15.58 -6.83
N THR A 80 -4.64 14.32 -6.42
CA THR A 80 -5.80 13.73 -5.73
C THR A 80 -5.36 13.27 -4.35
N ALA A 81 -6.20 13.47 -3.33
CA ALA A 81 -5.90 12.93 -2.00
C ALA A 81 -5.67 11.42 -2.12
N SER A 82 -4.51 10.93 -1.66
CA SER A 82 -4.26 9.49 -1.68
C SER A 82 -5.32 8.82 -0.80
N PRO A 83 -5.87 7.66 -1.20
CA PRO A 83 -6.83 6.96 -0.36
C PRO A 83 -6.30 6.74 1.06
N THR A 84 -7.00 7.16 2.10
CA THR A 84 -6.56 6.89 3.46
C THR A 84 -6.74 5.40 3.73
N PHE A 85 -5.64 4.65 3.77
CA PHE A 85 -5.66 3.25 4.12
C PHE A 85 -5.44 3.15 5.63
N PHE A 86 -6.52 3.15 6.40
CA PHE A 86 -6.45 2.82 7.82
C PHE A 86 -5.92 1.38 7.93
N GLY A 87 -4.77 1.18 8.59
CA GLY A 87 -4.21 -0.14 8.90
C GLY A 87 -2.95 -0.61 8.14
N ASN A 88 -2.44 0.13 7.13
CA ASN A 88 -1.62 -0.49 6.09
C ASN A 88 -0.20 0.08 5.90
N GLY A 89 0.48 0.35 7.01
CA GLY A 89 1.91 0.69 7.03
C GLY A 89 2.77 -0.51 7.40
N PHE A 90 2.69 -1.61 6.64
CA PHE A 90 3.45 -2.81 6.95
C PHE A 90 4.95 -2.51 6.91
N VAL A 91 5.67 -2.99 7.92
CA VAL A 91 7.10 -2.74 8.04
C VAL A 91 7.85 -3.95 7.49
N PRO A 92 8.64 -3.84 6.41
CA PRO A 92 9.40 -4.98 5.92
C PRO A 92 10.41 -5.47 6.98
N GLY A 93 10.71 -6.76 6.99
CA GLY A 93 11.71 -7.36 7.87
C GLY A 93 11.28 -8.69 8.46
N ASN A 94 11.99 -9.13 9.49
CA ASN A 94 11.77 -10.43 10.10
C ASN A 94 10.83 -10.33 11.29
N TYR A 95 10.01 -11.36 11.45
CA TYR A 95 8.99 -11.50 12.48
C TYR A 95 9.02 -12.91 13.05
N LYS A 96 8.54 -13.08 14.28
CA LYS A 96 8.22 -14.38 14.86
C LYS A 96 6.81 -14.41 15.38
N ASP A 97 6.16 -15.57 15.36
CA ASP A 97 4.91 -15.74 16.10
C ASP A 97 5.14 -15.61 17.62
N ALA A 98 4.06 -15.39 18.37
CA ALA A 98 4.14 -15.26 19.82
C ALA A 98 4.74 -16.51 20.51
N GLY A 99 4.60 -17.70 19.91
CA GLY A 99 5.21 -18.94 20.40
C GLY A 99 6.66 -19.16 19.97
N GLY A 100 7.23 -18.29 19.13
CA GLY A 100 8.59 -18.38 18.60
C GLY A 100 8.85 -19.59 17.68
N SER A 101 7.81 -20.32 17.30
CA SER A 101 7.89 -21.56 16.51
C SER A 101 8.05 -21.30 15.01
N TYR A 102 7.61 -20.15 14.53
CA TYR A 102 7.67 -19.73 13.13
C TYR A 102 8.51 -18.47 12.99
N SER A 103 9.46 -18.50 12.06
CA SER A 103 10.22 -17.32 11.65
C SER A 103 9.72 -16.86 10.29
N CYS A 104 9.25 -15.62 10.21
CA CYS A 104 8.64 -15.04 9.03
C CYS A 104 9.44 -13.84 8.51
N SER A 105 9.46 -13.66 7.20
CA SER A 105 9.99 -12.47 6.54
C SER A 105 8.88 -11.80 5.76
N ALA A 106 8.64 -10.53 6.06
CA ALA A 106 7.69 -9.68 5.36
C ALA A 106 8.44 -8.76 4.39
N SER A 107 8.02 -8.78 3.15
CA SER A 107 8.47 -7.86 2.10
C SER A 107 7.30 -6.99 1.65
N VAL A 108 7.60 -5.75 1.28
CA VAL A 108 6.58 -4.77 0.91
C VAL A 108 6.89 -4.22 -0.47
N ALA A 109 5.86 -4.12 -1.31
CA ALA A 109 5.90 -3.47 -2.61
C ALA A 109 4.75 -2.47 -2.70
N ILE A 110 4.96 -1.36 -3.41
CA ILE A 110 3.90 -0.40 -3.71
C ILE A 110 3.36 -0.70 -5.11
N LEU A 111 2.07 -0.95 -5.20
CA LEU A 111 1.33 -1.17 -6.44
C LEU A 111 0.78 0.16 -6.99
N ASN A 112 0.24 0.09 -8.21
CA ASN A 112 -0.49 1.20 -8.83
C ASN A 112 -1.62 1.72 -7.91
N ALA A 113 -1.94 3.02 -8.05
CA ALA A 113 -2.86 3.74 -7.17
C ALA A 113 -2.41 3.80 -5.69
N GLY A 114 -1.10 3.63 -5.44
CA GLY A 114 -0.49 3.82 -4.12
C GLY A 114 -0.84 2.74 -3.09
N ARG A 115 -1.38 1.59 -3.51
CA ARG A 115 -1.65 0.46 -2.62
C ARG A 115 -0.36 -0.22 -2.19
N MET A 116 -0.30 -0.69 -0.97
CA MET A 116 0.80 -1.48 -0.44
C MET A 116 0.45 -2.97 -0.54
N GLN A 117 1.26 -3.74 -1.24
CA GLN A 117 1.26 -5.20 -1.19
C GLN A 117 2.31 -5.66 -0.19
N THR A 118 1.95 -6.60 0.68
CA THR A 118 2.90 -7.29 1.55
C THR A 118 2.90 -8.75 1.21
N ALA A 119 4.08 -9.31 0.98
CA ALA A 119 4.28 -10.76 0.85
C ALA A 119 5.04 -11.25 2.09
N LEU A 120 4.46 -12.27 2.73
CA LEU A 120 5.01 -12.93 3.90
C LEU A 120 5.47 -14.32 3.51
N SER A 121 6.67 -14.69 3.95
CA SER A 121 7.17 -16.07 3.89
C SER A 121 7.58 -16.50 5.29
N CYS A 122 6.96 -17.55 5.82
CA CYS A 122 7.26 -18.14 7.11
C CYS A 122 7.91 -19.52 6.96
N TYR A 123 8.79 -19.85 7.89
CA TYR A 123 9.42 -21.15 8.01
C TYR A 123 9.32 -21.66 9.45
N SER A 124 8.93 -22.91 9.62
CA SER A 124 9.16 -23.67 10.85
C SER A 124 9.75 -25.03 10.49
N GLY A 125 10.27 -25.77 11.48
CA GLY A 125 10.91 -27.08 11.30
C GLY A 125 10.05 -28.16 10.60
N GLY A 126 8.80 -27.87 10.21
CA GLY A 126 7.92 -28.74 9.42
C GLY A 126 7.46 -28.19 8.06
N GLY A 127 7.83 -26.97 7.64
CA GLY A 127 7.40 -26.45 6.33
C GLY A 127 7.62 -24.96 6.06
N GLN A 128 7.42 -24.57 4.80
CA GLN A 128 7.43 -23.18 4.34
C GLN A 128 6.01 -22.74 4.01
N MET A 129 5.66 -21.53 4.42
CA MET A 129 4.32 -20.97 4.28
C MET A 129 4.42 -19.59 3.66
N SER A 130 3.47 -19.23 2.81
CA SER A 130 3.40 -17.87 2.27
C SER A 130 2.00 -17.29 2.33
N ALA A 131 1.93 -15.98 2.43
CA ALA A 131 0.68 -15.23 2.32
C ALA A 131 0.97 -13.90 1.62
N THR A 132 -0.03 -13.35 0.94
CA THR A 132 0.08 -12.03 0.30
C THR A 132 -1.20 -11.27 0.50
N TRP A 133 -1.09 -10.02 0.94
CA TRP A 133 -2.22 -9.12 1.15
C TRP A 133 -1.93 -7.73 0.60
N VAL A 134 -2.99 -7.01 0.27
CA VAL A 134 -2.93 -5.66 -0.29
C VAL A 134 -3.81 -4.72 0.52
N SER A 135 -3.33 -3.50 0.68
CA SER A 135 -4.02 -2.44 1.39
C SER A 135 -5.21 -1.88 0.61
N GLY A 136 -6.25 -1.48 1.35
CA GLY A 136 -7.28 -0.58 0.88
C GLY A 136 -8.59 -1.26 0.48
N VAL A 137 -9.50 -0.47 -0.09
CA VAL A 137 -10.85 -0.92 -0.46
C VAL A 137 -10.83 -2.03 -1.50
N ILE A 138 -11.91 -2.82 -1.57
CA ILE A 138 -12.00 -3.99 -2.46
C ILE A 138 -12.06 -3.61 -3.94
N ALA A 139 -12.62 -2.45 -4.29
CA ALA A 139 -12.67 -1.98 -5.66
C ALA A 139 -11.26 -1.71 -6.23
N GLY A 140 -10.88 -2.40 -7.30
CA GLY A 140 -9.54 -2.36 -7.89
C GLY A 140 -8.49 -3.16 -7.12
N HIS A 141 -8.90 -4.04 -6.21
CA HIS A 141 -8.00 -4.94 -5.49
C HIS A 141 -7.57 -6.12 -6.38
N PRO A 142 -6.31 -6.60 -6.32
CA PRO A 142 -5.87 -7.77 -7.11
C PRO A 142 -6.65 -9.08 -6.85
N PHE A 143 -7.37 -9.12 -5.73
CA PHE A 143 -8.21 -10.25 -5.31
C PHE A 143 -9.70 -9.85 -5.24
N GLU A 144 -10.11 -8.78 -5.94
CA GLU A 144 -11.46 -8.22 -5.82
C GLU A 144 -12.55 -9.28 -6.01
N LEU A 145 -12.45 -10.13 -7.03
CA LEU A 145 -13.43 -11.17 -7.30
C LEU A 145 -13.55 -12.15 -6.13
N ASP A 146 -12.43 -12.63 -5.61
CA ASP A 146 -12.41 -13.58 -4.49
C ASP A 146 -12.97 -12.96 -3.22
N LEU A 147 -12.60 -11.70 -2.92
CA LEU A 147 -13.04 -10.98 -1.72
C LEU A 147 -14.55 -10.69 -1.75
N ARG A 148 -15.09 -10.32 -2.91
CA ARG A 148 -16.55 -10.12 -3.09
C ARG A 148 -17.31 -11.44 -3.02
N ASN A 149 -16.78 -12.49 -3.64
CA ASN A 149 -17.41 -13.82 -3.59
C ASN A 149 -17.49 -14.37 -2.16
N ALA A 150 -16.47 -14.11 -1.35
CA ALA A 150 -16.48 -14.43 0.07
C ALA A 150 -17.26 -13.43 0.94
N GLY A 151 -17.84 -12.38 0.35
CA GLY A 151 -18.65 -11.39 1.06
C GLY A 151 -17.88 -10.48 2.01
N ILE A 152 -16.56 -10.32 1.82
CA ILE A 152 -15.73 -9.45 2.66
C ILE A 152 -16.19 -8.00 2.59
N ASP A 153 -16.70 -7.56 1.43
CA ASP A 153 -17.29 -6.23 1.23
C ASP A 153 -18.55 -5.98 2.07
N LYS A 154 -19.09 -7.02 2.72
CA LYS A 154 -20.24 -6.95 3.61
C LYS A 154 -19.85 -6.90 5.08
N ILE A 155 -18.57 -7.05 5.43
CA ILE A 155 -18.10 -6.88 6.82
C ILE A 155 -18.08 -5.39 7.16
N PRO A 156 -18.74 -4.94 8.23
CA PRO A 156 -18.59 -3.57 8.71
C PRO A 156 -17.12 -3.25 9.04
N GLY A 157 -16.57 -2.19 8.45
CA GLY A 157 -15.20 -1.75 8.71
C GLY A 157 -14.11 -2.54 7.98
N TYR A 158 -14.45 -3.32 6.94
CA TYR A 158 -13.48 -4.09 6.15
C TYR A 158 -12.34 -3.22 5.59
N GLU A 159 -12.60 -1.94 5.34
CA GLU A 159 -11.63 -0.96 4.85
C GLU A 159 -10.46 -0.69 5.81
N ASN A 160 -10.58 -1.08 7.08
CA ASN A 160 -9.53 -0.95 8.09
C ASN A 160 -8.49 -2.09 8.06
N PHE A 161 -8.70 -3.07 7.18
CA PHE A 161 -7.82 -4.23 7.04
C PHE A 161 -7.16 -4.22 5.65
N SER A 162 -5.99 -4.84 5.56
CA SER A 162 -5.50 -5.36 4.28
C SER A 162 -6.06 -6.75 4.05
N TRP A 163 -6.37 -7.05 2.80
CA TRP A 163 -6.97 -8.32 2.42
C TRP A 163 -6.09 -9.08 1.46
N GLY A 164 -6.09 -10.40 1.58
CA GLY A 164 -5.14 -11.24 0.90
C GLY A 164 -5.56 -12.68 0.83
N LYS A 165 -4.62 -13.51 0.38
CA LYS A 165 -4.78 -14.96 0.36
C LYS A 165 -3.56 -15.65 0.92
N ILE A 166 -3.79 -16.82 1.50
CA ILE A 166 -2.73 -17.78 1.79
C ILE A 166 -2.21 -18.34 0.46
N GLY A 167 -0.90 -18.33 0.31
CA GLY A 167 -0.19 -18.90 -0.82
C GLY A 167 -0.10 -20.42 -0.73
N THR A 168 1.07 -20.95 -1.05
CA THR A 168 1.31 -22.41 -1.06
C THR A 168 1.91 -22.85 0.28
N TYR A 169 1.38 -23.94 0.81
CA TYR A 169 1.91 -24.67 1.97
C TYR A 169 2.01 -26.16 1.67
N ASN A 170 3.04 -26.81 2.25
CA ASN A 170 3.32 -28.24 2.13
C ASN A 170 2.76 -29.09 3.30
N SER A 171 2.00 -28.50 4.23
CA SER A 171 1.29 -29.23 5.29
C SER A 171 -0.21 -28.88 5.29
N SER A 172 -1.01 -29.50 6.17
CA SER A 172 -2.48 -29.45 6.10
C SER A 172 -3.07 -28.08 6.41
N THR A 173 -2.51 -27.30 7.36
CA THR A 173 -3.05 -25.99 7.77
C THR A 173 -2.00 -25.02 8.33
N TRP A 174 -2.12 -23.72 8.02
CA TRP A 174 -1.36 -22.64 8.65
C TRP A 174 -1.87 -22.32 10.05
N PHE A 175 -0.97 -22.29 11.03
CA PHE A 175 -1.30 -22.09 12.45
C PHE A 175 -2.43 -23.02 12.93
N GLY A 176 -2.57 -24.20 12.31
CA GLY A 176 -3.57 -25.20 12.64
C GLY A 176 -4.96 -24.98 12.04
N CYS A 177 -5.23 -23.88 11.31
CA CYS A 177 -6.59 -23.46 10.98
C CYS A 177 -6.81 -22.80 9.61
N MET A 178 -5.78 -22.26 8.94
CA MET A 178 -5.95 -21.61 7.63
C MET A 178 -5.45 -22.52 6.50
N ASN A 179 -6.26 -22.73 5.47
CA ASN A 179 -5.90 -23.58 4.33
C ASN A 179 -5.29 -22.76 3.18
N ASN A 180 -4.66 -23.46 2.23
CA ASN A 180 -4.18 -22.85 0.99
C ASN A 180 -5.31 -22.11 0.28
N SER A 181 -4.99 -20.95 -0.29
CA SER A 181 -5.94 -20.08 -1.01
C SER A 181 -7.10 -19.50 -0.19
N GLU A 182 -7.16 -19.71 1.13
CA GLU A 182 -8.13 -19.02 1.99
C GLU A 182 -7.81 -17.54 2.12
N ILE A 183 -8.85 -16.75 2.40
CA ILE A 183 -8.73 -15.30 2.59
C ILE A 183 -8.10 -15.01 3.94
N VAL A 184 -7.21 -14.02 3.94
CA VAL A 184 -6.57 -13.52 5.15
C VAL A 184 -6.78 -12.01 5.23
N SER A 185 -7.07 -11.53 6.44
CA SER A 185 -6.95 -10.12 6.79
C SER A 185 -5.64 -9.88 7.54
N ALA A 186 -5.05 -8.71 7.36
CA ALA A 186 -3.84 -8.32 8.07
C ALA A 186 -3.88 -6.84 8.46
N VAL A 187 -3.33 -6.52 9.62
CA VAL A 187 -3.15 -5.15 10.13
C VAL A 187 -1.79 -5.03 10.81
N GLN A 188 -1.08 -3.93 10.52
CA GLN A 188 0.12 -3.56 11.28
C GLN A 188 -0.29 -2.78 12.54
N ALA A 189 0.10 -3.28 13.71
CA ALA A 189 -0.08 -2.64 15.01
C ALA A 189 1.27 -2.50 15.72
N GLY A 190 1.87 -1.30 15.64
CA GLY A 190 3.22 -1.04 16.18
C GLY A 190 4.25 -1.98 15.55
N ASN A 191 4.97 -2.75 16.37
CA ASN A 191 5.94 -3.76 15.93
C ASN A 191 5.31 -5.14 15.64
N SER A 192 3.99 -5.23 15.54
CA SER A 192 3.30 -6.51 15.29
C SER A 192 2.44 -6.47 14.03
N ILE A 193 2.35 -7.62 13.35
CA ILE A 193 1.37 -7.88 12.31
C ILE A 193 0.33 -8.81 12.93
N GLN A 194 -0.91 -8.36 12.99
CA GLN A 194 -2.05 -9.20 13.36
C GLN A 194 -2.67 -9.72 12.08
N MET A 195 -2.83 -11.04 11.98
CA MET A 195 -3.43 -11.70 10.82
C MET A 195 -4.61 -12.54 11.26
N SER A 196 -5.65 -12.60 10.43
CA SER A 196 -6.83 -13.42 10.69
C SER A 196 -7.26 -14.17 9.43
N GLY A 197 -7.54 -15.47 9.56
CA GLY A 197 -8.00 -16.32 8.46
C GLY A 197 -9.52 -16.42 8.42
N TYR A 198 -10.09 -16.43 7.23
CA TYR A 198 -11.54 -16.47 6.99
C TYR A 198 -11.92 -17.66 6.10
N ASP A 199 -13.07 -18.31 6.35
CA ASP A 199 -13.68 -19.17 5.33
C ASP A 199 -14.35 -18.35 4.21
N PHE A 200 -14.78 -19.08 3.18
CA PHE A 200 -15.69 -18.63 2.14
C PHE A 200 -17.05 -18.09 2.65
N GLY A 201 -17.40 -18.32 3.92
CA GLY A 201 -18.62 -17.82 4.55
C GLY A 201 -18.42 -16.51 5.32
N ASN A 202 -17.24 -15.89 5.22
CA ASN A 202 -16.89 -14.67 5.93
C ASN A 202 -16.79 -14.82 7.46
N LEU A 203 -16.59 -16.04 7.95
CA LEU A 203 -16.37 -16.29 9.35
C LEU A 203 -14.87 -16.35 9.63
N GLN A 204 -14.43 -15.51 10.55
CA GLN A 204 -13.06 -15.57 11.06
C GLN A 204 -12.87 -16.92 11.77
N LYS A 205 -11.94 -17.73 11.27
CA LYS A 205 -11.60 -19.04 11.85
C LYS A 205 -10.57 -18.94 12.96
N CYS A 206 -9.60 -18.06 12.78
CA CYS A 206 -8.46 -17.93 13.67
C CYS A 206 -7.69 -16.66 13.41
N GLY A 207 -6.73 -16.38 14.29
CA GLY A 207 -5.79 -15.29 14.13
C GLY A 207 -4.43 -15.61 14.72
N VAL A 208 -3.43 -14.87 14.26
CA VAL A 208 -2.06 -14.97 14.72
C VAL A 208 -1.47 -13.57 14.83
N THR A 209 -0.58 -13.42 15.81
CA THR A 209 0.23 -12.21 15.96
C THR A 209 1.68 -12.55 15.65
N LEU A 210 2.25 -11.83 14.71
CA LEU A 210 3.66 -11.88 14.37
C LEU A 210 4.35 -10.63 14.95
N ILE A 211 5.44 -10.81 15.68
CA ILE A 211 6.18 -9.76 16.38
C ILE A 211 7.51 -9.56 15.66
N LYS A 212 7.79 -8.31 15.29
CA LYS A 212 9.03 -7.92 14.62
C LYS A 212 10.23 -8.25 15.52
N GLN A 213 11.29 -8.77 14.91
CA GLN A 213 12.57 -9.06 15.57
C GLN A 213 13.53 -7.88 15.44
#